data_AF-A0A096F547-F1
#
_entry.id   AF-A0A096F547-F1
#
_cell.length_a   1.000
_cell.length_b   1.000
_cell.length_c   1.000
_cell.angle_alpha   90.00
_cell.angle_beta   90.00
_cell.angle_gamma   90.00
#
_symmetry.space_group_name_H-M   'P 1'
#
loop_
_entity.id
_entity.type
_entity.pdbx_description
1 polymer ?
#
loop_
_entity_poly.entity_id
_entity_poly.type
_entity_poly.pdbx_seq_one_letter_code
_entity_poly.pdbx_strand_id
1 'polypeptide(L)' 'MAKKLIPARTIVICDCCGNERDQSNGRLEAKVEIFRNGLDAYGHAVASNNASYDLCDTCMTAVGKAVQQVFDGANPEGAT' A
#
# COMPACT_ATOMS: atom_id res chain seq x y z
N MET A 1 -41.91 -4.28 -21.44
CA MET A 1 -40.62 -4.89 -21.08
C MET A 1 -40.07 -4.17 -19.85
N ALA A 2 -39.99 -4.82 -18.70
CA ALA A 2 -39.42 -4.21 -17.50
C ALA A 2 -37.89 -4.29 -17.57
N LYS A 3 -37.23 -3.14 -17.69
CA LYS A 3 -35.77 -3.03 -17.59
C LYS A 3 -35.41 -2.78 -16.14
N LYS A 4 -34.65 -3.69 -15.52
CA LYS A 4 -34.08 -3.50 -14.18
C LYS A 4 -32.63 -3.08 -14.35
N LEU A 5 -32.31 -1.83 -13.96
CA LEU A 5 -30.95 -1.33 -13.98
C LEU A 5 -30.20 -1.89 -12.77
N ILE A 6 -29.05 -2.53 -13.00
CA ILE A 6 -28.13 -2.89 -11.93
C ILE A 6 -27.31 -1.63 -11.61
N PRO A 7 -27.31 -1.13 -10.37
CA PRO A 7 -26.55 0.07 -10.03
C PRO A 7 -25.05 -0.17 -10.28
N ALA A 8 -24.37 0.87 -10.76
CA ALA A 8 -22.92 0.83 -10.95
C ALA A 8 -22.24 0.54 -9.59
N ARG A 9 -21.44 -0.52 -9.53
CA ARG A 9 -20.63 -0.86 -8.36
C ARG A 9 -19.21 -0.37 -8.57
N THR A 10 -18.64 0.31 -7.58
CA THR A 10 -17.21 0.63 -7.53
C THR A 10 -16.52 -0.48 -6.73
N ILE A 11 -15.57 -1.15 -7.37
CA ILE A 11 -14.73 -2.18 -6.76
C ILE A 11 -13.33 -1.59 -6.65
N VAL A 12 -12.75 -1.66 -5.45
CA VAL A 12 -11.35 -1.34 -5.18
C VAL A 12 -10.62 -2.66 -5.03
N ILE A 13 -9.48 -2.82 -5.71
CA ILE A 13 -8.68 -4.04 -5.66
C ILE A 13 -7.40 -3.71 -4.90
N CYS A 14 -7.07 -4.53 -3.90
CA CYS A 14 -5.81 -4.35 -3.17
C CYS A 14 -4.61 -4.76 -4.05
N ASP A 15 -3.65 -3.85 -4.23
CA ASP A 15 -2.45 -4.10 -5.05
C ASP A 15 -1.54 -5.20 -4.47
N CYS A 16 -1.62 -5.45 -3.16
CA CYS A 16 -0.78 -6.45 -2.50
C CYS A 16 -1.33 -7.88 -2.55
N CYS A 17 -2.64 -8.07 -2.33
CA CYS A 17 -3.24 -9.41 -2.26
C CYS A 17 -4.25 -9.70 -3.39
N GLY A 18 -4.57 -8.73 -4.24
CA GLY A 18 -5.52 -8.88 -5.35
C GLY A 18 -6.98 -9.03 -4.93
N ASN A 19 -7.29 -8.94 -3.63
CA ASN A 19 -8.66 -9.09 -3.15
C ASN A 19 -9.51 -7.89 -3.53
N GLU A 20 -10.67 -8.17 -4.12
CA GLU A 20 -11.71 -7.19 -4.43
C GLU A 20 -12.43 -6.73 -3.16
N ARG A 21 -12.67 -5.43 -3.06
CA ARG A 21 -13.30 -4.76 -1.94
C ARG A 21 -14.34 -3.78 -2.46
N ASP A 22 -15.49 -3.74 -1.80
CA ASP A 22 -16.60 -2.88 -2.17
C ASP A 22 -17.13 -2.14 -0.94
N GLN A 23 -18.13 -1.27 -1.14
CA GLN A 23 -18.78 -0.54 -0.05
C GLN A 23 -19.53 -1.44 0.94
N SER A 24 -19.79 -2.71 0.58
CA SER A 24 -20.51 -3.67 1.42
C SER A 24 -19.59 -4.38 2.41
N ASN A 25 -18.29 -4.49 2.10
CA ASN A 25 -17.27 -5.13 2.94
C ASN A 25 -16.29 -4.16 3.62
N GLY A 26 -16.66 -2.88 3.72
CA GLY A 26 -15.84 -1.81 4.29
C GLY A 26 -14.93 -1.18 3.24
N ARG A 27 -15.05 0.14 3.05
CA ARG A 27 -14.14 0.90 2.17
C ARG A 27 -12.72 0.81 2.72
N LEU A 28 -11.79 0.50 1.84
CA LEU A 28 -10.39 0.29 2.12
C LEU A 28 -9.59 1.30 1.29
N GLU A 29 -9.44 2.50 1.82
CA GLU A 29 -8.69 3.60 1.20
C GLU A 29 -7.30 3.74 1.83
N ALA A 30 -6.75 2.64 2.36
CA ALA A 30 -5.40 2.67 2.91
C ALA A 30 -4.39 2.79 1.75
N LYS A 31 -3.58 3.84 1.81
CA LYS A 31 -2.59 4.18 0.78
C LYS A 31 -1.20 4.15 1.37
N VAL A 32 -0.26 3.54 0.65
CA VAL A 32 1.17 3.58 0.98
C VAL A 32 1.91 4.30 -0.13
N GLU A 33 2.60 5.38 0.24
CA GLU A 33 3.47 6.13 -0.67
C GLU A 33 4.93 5.86 -0.31
N ILE A 34 5.69 5.31 -1.26
CA ILE A 34 7.11 5.05 -1.13
C ILE A 34 7.85 6.12 -1.91
N PHE A 35 8.57 6.97 -1.18
CA PHE A 35 9.45 7.97 -1.78
C PHE A 35 10.84 7.39 -1.97
N ARG A 36 11.32 7.36 -3.22
CA ARG A 36 12.67 6.88 -3.54
C ARG A 36 13.21 7.56 -4.78
N ASN A 37 14.53 7.67 -4.82
CA ASN A 37 15.23 8.23 -5.97
C ASN A 37 15.64 7.09 -6.93
N GLY A 38 15.49 7.32 -8.23
CA GLY A 38 16.21 6.58 -9.25
C GLY A 38 17.67 7.00 -9.21
N LEU A 39 18.56 6.02 -9.02
CA LEU A 39 19.99 6.24 -8.89
C LEU A 39 20.68 5.98 -10.24
N ASP A 40 21.73 6.74 -10.52
CA ASP A 40 22.64 6.45 -11.64
C ASP A 40 23.59 5.28 -11.28
N ALA A 41 24.47 4.91 -12.21
CA ALA A 41 25.45 3.84 -12.00
C ALA A 41 26.45 4.11 -10.87
N TYR A 42 26.55 5.37 -10.41
CA TYR A 42 27.43 5.81 -9.33
C TYR A 42 26.69 6.03 -8.00
N GLY A 43 25.37 5.77 -7.97
CA GLY A 43 24.55 5.92 -6.77
C GLY A 43 24.01 7.34 -6.54
N HIS A 44 24.14 8.26 -7.50
CA HIS A 44 23.58 9.60 -7.38
C HIS A 44 22.12 9.66 -7.79
N ALA A 45 21.32 10.42 -7.05
CA ALA A 45 19.92 10.65 -7.36
C ALA A 45 19.78 11.46 -8.66
N VAL A 46 19.16 10.86 -9.68
CA VAL A 46 18.97 11.46 -11.00
C VAL A 46 17.50 11.55 -11.42
N ALA A 47 16.61 10.81 -10.76
CA ALA A 47 15.18 10.85 -11.03
C ALA A 47 14.37 10.55 -9.75
N SER A 48 13.10 10.91 -9.76
CA SER A 48 12.14 10.37 -8.79
C SER A 48 11.65 9.00 -9.27
N ASN A 49 11.59 8.04 -8.35
CA ASN A 49 11.05 6.70 -8.58
C ASN A 49 9.98 6.37 -7.51
N ASN A 50 9.21 7.38 -7.13
CA ASN A 50 8.15 7.24 -6.14
C ASN A 50 7.12 6.20 -6.61
N ALA A 51 6.56 5.45 -5.67
CA ALA A 51 5.50 4.49 -5.95
C ALA A 51 4.35 4.69 -4.96
N SER A 52 3.13 4.45 -5.41
CA SER A 52 1.91 4.49 -4.60
C SER A 52 1.21 3.16 -4.73
N TYR A 53 0.71 2.63 -3.63
CA TYR A 53 -0.03 1.37 -3.57
C TYR A 53 -1.32 1.53 -2.78
N ASP A 54 -2.41 1.01 -3.33
CA ASP A 54 -3.71 0.94 -2.67
C ASP A 54 -3.85 -0.43 -1.99
N LEU A 55 -3.98 -0.42 -0.66
CA LEU A 55 -3.96 -1.62 0.17
C LEU A 55 -5.27 -1.81 0.92
N CYS A 56 -5.59 -3.08 1.21
CA CYS A 56 -6.59 -3.41 2.22
C CYS A 56 -6.00 -3.25 3.64
N ASP A 57 -6.85 -3.11 4.65
CA ASP A 57 -6.44 -2.88 6.05
C ASP A 57 -5.53 -3.98 6.57
N THR A 58 -5.77 -5.22 6.15
CA THR A 58 -4.94 -6.37 6.53
C THR A 58 -3.53 -6.24 5.95
N CYS A 59 -3.41 -5.90 4.66
CA CYS A 59 -2.12 -5.65 4.01
C CYS A 59 -1.45 -4.41 4.59
N MET A 60 -2.20 -3.34 4.86
CA MET A 60 -1.67 -2.13 5.49
C MET A 60 -1.13 -2.41 6.89
N THR A 61 -1.84 -3.20 7.70
CA THR A 61 -1.38 -3.61 9.03
C THR A 61 -0.11 -4.46 8.94
N ALA A 62 -0.02 -5.37 7.97
CA ALA A 62 1.17 -6.17 7.75
C ALA A 62 2.38 -5.31 7.33
N VAL A 63 2.18 -4.36 6.41
CA VAL A 63 3.20 -3.39 6.00
C VAL A 63 3.64 -2.54 7.20
N GLY A 64 2.71 -2.01 8.00
CA GLY A 64 3.03 -1.23 9.19
C GLY A 64 3.88 -2.01 10.20
N LYS A 65 3.55 -3.29 10.44
CA LYS A 65 4.37 -4.18 11.29
C LYS A 65 5.75 -4.42 10.70
N ALA A 66 5.86 -4.67 9.39
CA ALA A 66 7.14 -4.89 8.74
C ALA A 66 8.03 -3.64 8.82
N VAL A 67 7.45 -2.46 8.60
CA VAL A 67 8.15 -1.17 8.75
C VAL A 67 8.63 -1.00 10.19
N GLN A 68 7.76 -1.24 11.18
CA GLN A 68 8.13 -1.15 12.59
C GLN A 68 9.28 -2.10 12.94
N GLN A 69 9.24 -3.35 12.48
CA GLN A 69 10.31 -4.33 12.70
C GLN A 69 11.65 -3.89 12.11
N VAL A 70 11.66 -3.23 10.95
CA VAL A 70 12.88 -2.68 10.36
C VAL A 70 13.42 -1.56 11.24
N PHE A 71 12.57 -0.67 11.77
CA PHE A 71 13.02 0.38 12.69
C PHE A 71 13.50 -0.18 14.04
N ASP A 72 12.80 -1.15 14.60
CA ASP A 72 13.17 -1.80 15.86
C ASP A 72 14.45 -2.64 15.70
N GLY A 73 14.62 -3.32 14.56
CA GLY A 73 15.82 -4.08 14.23
C GLY A 73 17.00 -3.22 13.75
N ALA A 74 16.74 -2.01 13.28
CA ALA A 74 17.74 -0.98 13.01
C ALA A 74 18.21 -0.25 14.27
N ASN A 75 17.72 -0.64 15.45
CA ASN A 75 18.31 -0.28 16.74
C ASN A 75 19.19 -1.43 17.30
N PRO A 76 20.42 -1.65 16.81
CA PRO A 76 21.40 -2.49 17.48
C PRO A 76 22.19 -1.74 18.58
N GLU A 77 21.67 -0.65 19.17
CA GLU A 77 22.37 0.09 20.24
C GLU A 77 21.47 0.37 21.47
N GLY A 78 21.54 -0.53 22.46
CA GLY A 78 21.24 -0.24 23.88
C GLY A 78 19.87 -0.70 24.40
N ALA A 79 19.67 -1.99 24.63
CA ALA A 79 19.81 -2.59 25.97
C ALA A 79 20.83 -1.91 26.90
N THR A 80 20.40 -0.86 27.61
CA THR A 80 20.51 -0.62 29.07
C THR A 80 19.82 0.70 29.39
#